data_AF-A0A959KSX9-F1
#
_entry.id   AF-A0A959KSX9-F1
#
_cell.length_a   1.000
_cell.length_b   1.000
_cell.length_c   1.000
_cell.angle_alpha   90.00
_cell.angle_beta   90.00
_cell.angle_gamma   90.00
#
_symmetry.space_group_name_H-M   'P 1'
#
loop_
_entity.id
_entity.type
_entity.pdbx_description
1 polymer ?
#
loop_
_entity_poly.entity_id
_entity_poly.type
_entity_poly.pdbx_seq_one_letter_code
_entity_poly.pdbx_strand_id
1 'polypeptide(L)'
;MQARTPFQQAILEGIPAELPPARPYDTTVSHAPKRVIEGVLSEKEKRLAIRNALRYFPPQHHAVLAPEFAEELERYGRIYMHRFRPDYEMYARPIDEYPYRSRQAAAIMLMVQNNLDKTVAKHPHELITYGGNGAVFQNWAQYRLTMKYLAEMTDEQTLVLYSGHPLGLFPSHAGAPRVVVTNGMMIPNYSKKEDWNKYNALGVTSYGQMTAGSFMYIGPQGIVHGTTITLLNAGRKMGLGSDSLHGQVYLTSGLGGMSGAQALAAVITGAVGLIAEVDPQAIEQRLTDGYIQRENVYDDLDELLVRLEECRRQGTAVALVYYGNVVDLWE
;
A
#
# COMPACT_ATOMS: atom_id res chain seq x y z
N MET A 1 -0.63 -18.01 34.15
CA MET A 1 -0.85 -17.27 32.89
C MET A 1 0.26 -16.23 32.79
N GLN A 2 1.11 -16.25 31.76
CA GLN A 2 2.11 -15.18 31.59
C GLN A 2 1.40 -13.83 31.43
N ALA A 3 1.98 -12.78 32.02
CA ALA A 3 1.46 -11.42 31.87
C ALA A 3 1.53 -11.02 30.39
N ARG A 4 0.43 -10.46 29.85
CA ARG A 4 0.39 -9.98 28.47
C ARG A 4 1.34 -8.80 28.29
N THR A 5 2.06 -8.78 27.19
CA THR A 5 2.95 -7.66 26.84
C THR A 5 2.15 -6.38 26.53
N PRO A 6 2.75 -5.18 26.61
CA PRO A 6 2.07 -3.94 26.22
C PRO A 6 1.52 -3.98 24.79
N PHE A 7 2.24 -4.59 23.85
CA PHE A 7 1.79 -4.82 22.48
C PHE A 7 0.51 -5.66 22.43
N GLN A 8 0.50 -6.81 23.12
CA GLN A 8 -0.67 -7.68 23.17
C GLN A 8 -1.89 -7.00 23.80
N GLN A 9 -1.68 -6.17 24.83
CA GLN A 9 -2.75 -5.39 25.45
C GLN A 9 -3.32 -4.35 24.46
N ALA A 10 -2.47 -3.63 23.73
CA ALA A 10 -2.89 -2.64 22.74
C ALA A 10 -3.73 -3.24 21.60
N ILE A 11 -3.38 -4.44 21.13
CA ILE A 11 -4.14 -5.20 20.13
C ILE A 11 -5.53 -5.58 20.67
N LEU A 12 -5.61 -6.14 21.88
CA LEU A 12 -6.85 -6.60 22.49
C LEU A 12 -7.79 -5.48 22.92
N GLU A 13 -7.28 -4.26 23.13
CA GLU A 13 -8.08 -3.11 23.53
C GLU A 13 -9.17 -2.77 22.51
N GLY A 14 -8.85 -2.81 21.21
CA GLY A 14 -9.76 -2.33 20.16
C GLY A 14 -9.93 -0.82 20.22
N ILE A 15 -11.13 -0.29 20.42
CA ILE A 15 -11.28 1.17 20.62
C ILE A 15 -11.02 1.48 22.10
N PRO A 16 -10.01 2.32 22.42
CA PRO A 16 -9.74 2.72 23.80
C PRO A 16 -10.96 3.34 24.48
N ALA A 17 -11.18 3.01 25.75
CA ALA A 17 -12.28 3.56 26.53
C ALA A 17 -12.11 5.07 26.75
N GLU A 18 -10.88 5.50 27.01
CA GLU A 18 -10.48 6.90 27.12
C GLU A 18 -9.83 7.37 25.82
N LEU A 19 -10.06 8.64 25.45
CA LEU A 19 -9.47 9.17 24.23
C LEU A 19 -7.94 9.27 24.37
N PRO A 20 -7.16 8.61 23.50
CA PRO A 20 -5.72 8.82 23.47
C PRO A 20 -5.43 10.27 23.02
N PRO A 21 -4.26 10.85 23.34
CA PRO A 21 -3.92 12.20 22.91
C PRO A 21 -3.95 12.35 21.38
N ALA A 22 -4.19 13.56 20.91
CA ALA A 22 -4.11 13.86 19.47
C ALA A 22 -2.70 13.55 18.94
N ARG A 23 -2.60 13.01 17.72
CA ARG A 23 -1.32 12.68 17.10
C ARG A 23 -0.73 13.88 16.37
N PRO A 24 0.54 14.24 16.61
CA PRO A 24 1.22 15.21 15.76
C PRO A 24 1.46 14.63 14.36
N TYR A 25 1.59 15.53 13.39
CA TYR A 25 1.95 15.19 12.02
C TYR A 25 3.43 14.77 11.95
N ASP A 26 3.71 13.62 11.33
CA ASP A 26 5.06 13.04 11.30
C ASP A 26 5.71 13.28 9.93
N THR A 27 6.65 14.21 9.86
CA THR A 27 7.33 14.56 8.60
C THR A 27 8.36 13.52 8.15
N THR A 28 8.62 12.46 8.93
CA THR A 28 9.64 11.45 8.61
C THR A 28 9.11 10.34 7.71
N VAL A 29 7.79 10.25 7.51
CA VAL A 29 7.16 9.28 6.61
C VAL A 29 6.45 9.98 5.45
N SER A 30 6.27 9.26 4.36
CA SER A 30 5.49 9.76 3.23
C SER A 30 4.00 9.80 3.60
N HIS A 31 3.34 10.90 3.23
CA HIS A 31 1.92 11.13 3.45
C HIS A 31 1.13 11.22 2.15
N ALA A 32 -0.11 10.75 2.18
CA ALA A 32 -0.98 10.79 1.01
C ALA A 32 -1.35 12.24 0.64
N PRO A 33 -1.46 12.57 -0.66
CA PRO A 33 -1.93 13.89 -1.07
C PRO A 33 -3.38 14.12 -0.63
N LYS A 34 -3.74 15.39 -0.36
CA LYS A 34 -5.13 15.80 -0.05
C LYS A 34 -6.07 15.27 -1.13
N ARG A 35 -7.14 14.58 -0.71
CA ARG A 35 -8.21 14.16 -1.61
C ARG A 35 -9.15 15.32 -1.87
N VAL A 36 -9.43 15.59 -3.13
CA VAL A 36 -10.37 16.65 -3.52
C VAL A 36 -11.78 16.19 -3.16
N ILE A 37 -12.40 16.92 -2.22
CA ILE A 37 -13.80 16.71 -1.80
C ILE A 37 -14.72 17.86 -2.23
N GLU A 38 -14.16 18.97 -2.69
CA GLU A 38 -14.91 20.09 -3.24
C GLU A 38 -15.63 19.66 -4.52
N GLY A 39 -16.93 19.97 -4.61
CA GLY A 39 -17.80 19.45 -5.68
C GLY A 39 -18.14 17.96 -5.60
N VAL A 40 -17.55 17.21 -4.67
CA VAL A 40 -17.80 15.77 -4.47
C VAL A 40 -18.81 15.52 -3.34
N LEU A 41 -18.70 16.24 -2.22
CA LEU A 41 -19.63 16.14 -1.09
C LEU A 41 -20.44 17.43 -0.92
N SER A 42 -21.76 17.28 -0.83
CA SER A 42 -22.64 18.34 -0.31
C SER A 42 -22.46 18.54 1.21
N GLU A 43 -22.95 19.66 1.75
CA GLU A 43 -22.91 19.92 3.19
C GLU A 43 -23.64 18.84 4.01
N LYS A 44 -24.74 18.29 3.48
CA LYS A 44 -25.44 17.16 4.10
C LYS A 44 -24.56 15.91 4.14
N GLU A 45 -23.77 15.69 3.10
CA GLU A 45 -22.89 14.53 2.97
C GLU A 45 -21.61 14.67 3.81
N LYS A 46 -21.06 15.88 3.96
CA LYS A 46 -19.99 16.13 4.93
C LYS A 46 -20.43 15.80 6.35
N ARG A 47 -21.64 16.25 6.75
CA ARG A 47 -22.26 15.86 8.04
C ARG A 47 -22.49 14.36 8.16
N LEU A 48 -22.87 13.70 7.05
CA LEU A 48 -23.03 12.25 7.02
C LEU A 48 -21.68 11.53 7.17
N ALA A 49 -20.60 12.00 6.53
CA ALA A 49 -19.25 11.44 6.67
C ALA A 49 -18.79 11.48 8.14
N ILE A 50 -18.98 12.63 8.81
CA ILE A 50 -18.66 12.78 10.24
C ILE A 50 -19.51 11.82 11.09
N ARG A 51 -20.83 11.78 10.86
CA ARG A 51 -21.72 10.83 11.56
C ARG A 51 -21.29 9.37 11.32
N ASN A 52 -20.89 9.06 10.10
CA ASN A 52 -20.44 7.74 9.70
C ASN A 52 -19.16 7.33 10.43
N ALA A 53 -18.23 8.27 10.62
CA ALA A 53 -17.01 8.10 11.41
C ALA A 53 -17.30 7.95 12.91
N LEU A 54 -18.25 8.72 13.46
CA LEU A 54 -18.60 8.68 14.89
C LEU A 54 -19.23 7.34 15.34
N ARG A 55 -19.75 6.52 14.42
CA ARG A 55 -20.34 5.20 14.73
C ARG A 55 -19.38 4.24 15.42
N TYR A 56 -18.07 4.43 15.27
CA TYR A 56 -17.06 3.57 15.90
C TYR A 56 -16.81 3.92 17.38
N PHE A 57 -17.37 5.03 17.88
CA PHE A 57 -17.02 5.59 19.18
C PHE A 57 -18.25 5.77 20.07
N PRO A 58 -18.11 5.58 21.41
CA PRO A 58 -19.16 5.91 22.36
C PRO A 58 -19.65 7.37 22.26
N PRO A 59 -20.94 7.65 22.46
CA PRO A 59 -21.52 9.00 22.35
C PRO A 59 -20.84 10.08 23.21
N GLN A 60 -20.30 9.70 24.38
CA GLN A 60 -19.59 10.63 25.28
C GLN A 60 -18.37 11.30 24.63
N HIS A 61 -17.77 10.65 23.62
CA HIS A 61 -16.60 11.17 22.91
C HIS A 61 -16.96 12.02 21.69
N HIS A 62 -18.23 12.03 21.28
CA HIS A 62 -18.65 12.66 20.01
C HIS A 62 -18.44 14.18 20.01
N ALA A 63 -18.58 14.85 21.16
CA ALA A 63 -18.37 16.29 21.27
C ALA A 63 -16.91 16.70 20.94
N VAL A 64 -15.94 15.83 21.23
CA VAL A 64 -14.52 16.04 20.94
C VAL A 64 -14.18 15.55 19.52
N LEU A 65 -14.65 14.36 19.15
CA LEU A 65 -14.28 13.73 17.88
C LEU A 65 -14.97 14.34 16.65
N ALA A 66 -16.18 14.89 16.80
CA ALA A 66 -16.89 15.49 15.67
C ALA A 66 -16.14 16.66 15.01
N PRO A 67 -15.67 17.68 15.76
CA PRO A 67 -14.87 18.76 15.17
C PRO A 67 -13.52 18.27 14.63
N GLU A 68 -12.87 17.31 15.31
CA GLU A 68 -11.60 16.72 14.83
C GLU A 68 -11.77 16.00 13.50
N PHE A 69 -12.83 15.19 13.34
CA PHE A 69 -13.11 14.51 12.08
C PHE A 69 -13.57 15.47 10.98
N ALA A 70 -14.23 16.58 11.34
CA ALA A 70 -14.52 17.64 10.38
C ALA A 70 -13.24 18.31 9.86
N GLU A 71 -12.27 18.57 10.76
CA GLU A 71 -10.96 19.11 10.40
C GLU A 71 -10.17 18.15 9.51
N GLU A 72 -10.11 16.85 9.85
CA GLU A 72 -9.46 15.85 9.01
C GLU A 72 -10.09 15.79 7.61
N LEU A 73 -11.41 15.81 7.53
CA LEU A 73 -12.13 15.80 6.26
C LEU A 73 -11.76 17.01 5.41
N GLU A 74 -11.66 18.21 5.98
CA GLU A 74 -11.26 19.41 5.25
C GLU A 74 -9.78 19.38 4.86
N ARG A 75 -8.91 19.00 5.80
CA ARG A 75 -7.45 19.02 5.60
C ARG A 75 -6.97 17.97 4.62
N TYR A 76 -7.49 16.75 4.72
CA TYR A 76 -7.02 15.59 3.96
C TYR A 76 -8.01 15.09 2.92
N GLY A 77 -9.27 15.55 2.96
CA GLY A 77 -10.34 14.99 2.13
C GLY A 77 -10.82 13.61 2.60
N ARG A 78 -10.35 13.16 3.77
CA ARG A 78 -10.60 11.85 4.37
C ARG A 78 -10.55 11.96 5.89
N ILE A 79 -11.26 11.07 6.56
CA ILE A 79 -11.27 10.95 8.03
C ILE A 79 -10.47 9.69 8.36
N TYR A 80 -9.17 9.85 8.60
CA TYR A 80 -8.25 8.74 8.91
C TYR A 80 -8.30 8.35 10.38
N MET A 81 -8.78 9.24 11.24
CA MET A 81 -8.83 9.11 12.69
C MET A 81 -7.42 8.95 13.27
N HIS A 82 -6.49 9.85 12.91
CA HIS A 82 -5.07 9.72 13.23
C HIS A 82 -4.81 9.53 14.73
N ARG A 83 -5.64 10.16 15.59
CA ARG A 83 -5.65 9.94 17.05
C ARG A 83 -5.57 8.47 17.46
N PHE A 84 -6.19 7.57 16.71
CA PHE A 84 -6.29 6.15 17.03
C PHE A 84 -5.19 5.27 16.40
N ARG A 85 -4.22 5.86 15.72
CA ARG A 85 -3.01 5.14 15.29
C ARG A 85 -2.26 4.59 16.52
N PRO A 86 -1.89 3.30 16.56
CA PRO A 86 -1.16 2.73 17.70
C PRO A 86 0.25 3.31 17.89
N ASP A 87 0.77 3.21 19.11
CA ASP A 87 2.13 3.64 19.50
C ASP A 87 3.23 2.62 19.20
N TYR A 88 2.88 1.34 19.01
CA TYR A 88 3.89 0.33 18.72
C TYR A 88 4.41 0.49 17.29
N GLU A 89 5.67 0.14 17.08
CA GLU A 89 6.23 0.05 15.73
C GLU A 89 5.42 -0.93 14.88
N MET A 90 5.03 -0.47 13.68
CA MET A 90 4.24 -1.21 12.72
C MET A 90 5.16 -2.04 11.83
N TYR A 91 5.22 -3.34 12.08
CA TYR A 91 5.96 -4.31 11.27
C TYR A 91 5.44 -5.73 11.50
N ALA A 92 5.75 -6.65 10.59
CA ALA A 92 5.43 -8.06 10.75
C ALA A 92 6.27 -8.72 11.85
N ARG A 93 5.71 -8.87 13.05
CA ARG A 93 6.34 -9.60 14.16
C ARG A 93 6.31 -11.12 13.99
N PRO A 94 7.18 -11.88 14.68
CA PRO A 94 6.99 -13.32 14.89
C PRO A 94 5.56 -13.62 15.36
N ILE A 95 4.95 -14.67 14.79
CA ILE A 95 3.53 -15.00 15.01
C ILE A 95 3.16 -15.21 16.48
N ASP A 96 4.10 -15.70 17.30
CA ASP A 96 3.89 -15.99 18.71
C ASP A 96 3.91 -14.74 19.61
N GLU A 97 4.31 -13.57 19.08
CA GLU A 97 4.20 -12.29 19.79
C GLU A 97 2.77 -11.75 19.80
N TYR A 98 1.93 -12.13 18.83
CA TYR A 98 0.55 -11.68 18.75
C TYR A 98 -0.32 -12.37 19.82
N PRO A 99 -1.30 -11.66 20.41
CA PRO A 99 -2.31 -12.33 21.22
C PRO A 99 -3.28 -13.05 20.29
N TYR A 100 -3.49 -14.36 20.46
CA TYR A 100 -4.44 -15.09 19.62
C TYR A 100 -5.11 -16.25 20.35
N ARG A 101 -6.31 -16.62 19.87
CA ARG A 101 -6.92 -17.94 20.12
C ARG A 101 -6.83 -18.84 18.88
N SER A 102 -6.94 -18.25 17.69
CA SER A 102 -6.68 -18.92 16.40
C SER A 102 -5.29 -18.55 15.87
N ARG A 103 -4.44 -19.54 15.61
CA ARG A 103 -3.12 -19.30 14.99
C ARG A 103 -3.25 -18.74 13.57
N GLN A 104 -4.30 -19.14 12.83
CA GLN A 104 -4.57 -18.60 11.50
C GLN A 104 -4.89 -17.09 11.57
N ALA A 105 -5.67 -16.66 12.57
CA ALA A 105 -5.95 -15.24 12.77
C ALA A 105 -4.69 -14.44 13.16
N ALA A 106 -3.77 -15.04 13.93
CA ALA A 106 -2.46 -14.46 14.22
C ALA A 106 -1.63 -14.21 12.96
N ALA A 107 -1.62 -15.16 12.02
CA ALA A 107 -0.96 -14.99 10.73
C ALA A 107 -1.57 -13.84 9.92
N ILE A 108 -2.89 -13.65 9.98
CA ILE A 108 -3.55 -12.52 9.30
C ILE A 108 -3.14 -11.19 9.95
N MET A 109 -3.08 -11.10 11.28
CA MET A 109 -2.60 -9.90 11.97
C MET A 109 -1.16 -9.53 11.56
N LEU A 110 -0.29 -10.54 11.42
CA LEU A 110 1.07 -10.36 10.90
C LEU A 110 1.04 -9.72 9.51
N MET A 111 0.25 -10.27 8.60
CA MET A 111 0.18 -9.76 7.23
C MET A 111 -0.47 -8.36 7.13
N VAL A 112 -1.44 -8.06 7.98
CA VAL A 112 -2.01 -6.71 8.10
C VAL A 112 -0.94 -5.71 8.52
N GLN A 113 -0.11 -6.03 9.51
CA GLN A 113 0.99 -5.14 9.93
C GLN A 113 2.07 -5.02 8.86
N ASN A 114 2.38 -6.10 8.13
CA ASN A 114 3.29 -6.04 6.97
C ASN A 114 2.84 -5.00 5.93
N ASN A 115 1.56 -5.01 5.58
CA ASN A 115 0.99 -4.07 4.61
C ASN A 115 1.02 -2.60 5.07
N LEU A 116 1.22 -2.34 6.37
CA LEU A 116 1.25 -1.01 6.98
C LEU A 116 2.66 -0.64 7.50
N ASP A 117 3.64 -1.51 7.33
CA ASP A 117 5.02 -1.24 7.69
C ASP A 117 5.55 -0.05 6.87
N LYS A 118 6.25 0.90 7.52
CA LYS A 118 6.80 2.10 6.87
C LYS A 118 7.82 1.79 5.77
N THR A 119 8.43 0.60 5.79
CA THR A 119 9.36 0.11 4.77
C THR A 119 8.65 -0.54 3.58
N VAL A 120 7.35 -0.85 3.71
CA VAL A 120 6.54 -1.55 2.71
C VAL A 120 5.45 -0.64 2.12
N ALA A 121 4.73 0.08 2.96
CA ALA A 121 3.60 0.91 2.59
C ALA A 121 4.04 2.28 2.05
N LYS A 122 3.38 2.74 0.98
CA LYS A 122 3.67 4.05 0.38
C LYS A 122 3.26 5.22 1.28
N HIS A 123 2.10 5.14 1.93
CA HIS A 123 1.65 6.14 2.90
C HIS A 123 1.11 5.43 4.15
N PRO A 124 2.00 4.99 5.07
CA PRO A 124 1.63 4.11 6.17
C PRO A 124 0.62 4.74 7.14
N HIS A 125 0.71 6.06 7.38
CA HIS A 125 -0.18 6.76 8.31
C HIS A 125 -1.60 6.98 7.77
N GLU A 126 -1.78 6.94 6.46
CA GLU A 126 -3.08 6.98 5.77
C GLU A 126 -3.57 5.58 5.36
N LEU A 127 -2.91 4.53 5.87
CA LEU A 127 -3.24 3.12 5.64
C LEU A 127 -3.18 2.69 4.18
N ILE A 128 -2.35 3.35 3.36
CA ILE A 128 -2.20 3.08 1.92
C ILE A 128 -0.90 2.33 1.66
N THR A 129 -1.01 1.11 1.13
CA THR A 129 0.14 0.27 0.83
C THR A 129 0.76 0.63 -0.52
N TYR A 130 -0.02 0.71 -1.61
CA TYR A 130 0.51 1.06 -2.94
C TYR A 130 -0.59 1.55 -3.90
N GLY A 131 -0.20 1.89 -5.13
CA GLY A 131 -1.13 2.34 -6.17
C GLY A 131 -1.73 3.72 -5.91
N GLY A 132 -1.12 4.51 -5.02
CA GLY A 132 -1.54 5.87 -4.65
C GLY A 132 -2.77 5.94 -3.74
N ASN A 133 -3.69 4.98 -3.81
CA ASN A 133 -4.90 4.93 -2.97
C ASN A 133 -5.32 3.49 -2.57
N GLY A 134 -4.50 2.47 -2.86
CA GLY A 134 -4.72 1.10 -2.46
C GLY A 134 -4.55 0.93 -0.95
N ALA A 135 -5.66 0.91 -0.22
CA ALA A 135 -5.69 1.00 1.23
C ALA A 135 -6.00 -0.34 1.91
N VAL A 136 -5.42 -0.53 3.10
CA VAL A 136 -5.67 -1.67 4.00
C VAL A 136 -6.99 -1.49 4.72
N PHE A 137 -7.22 -0.29 5.29
CA PHE A 137 -8.45 0.13 5.93
C PHE A 137 -8.74 1.60 5.57
N GLN A 138 -9.97 2.06 5.80
CA GLN A 138 -10.35 3.45 5.57
C GLN A 138 -9.84 4.38 6.68
N ASN A 139 -9.69 3.86 7.90
CA ASN A 139 -9.30 4.63 9.09
C ASN A 139 -8.73 3.71 10.19
N TRP A 140 -8.11 4.33 11.19
CA TRP A 140 -7.47 3.62 12.29
C TRP A 140 -8.43 2.91 13.26
N ALA A 141 -9.70 3.32 13.34
CA ALA A 141 -10.70 2.59 14.13
C ALA A 141 -10.97 1.19 13.55
N GLN A 142 -11.08 1.10 12.21
CA GLN A 142 -11.23 -0.18 11.51
C GLN A 142 -10.03 -1.10 11.71
N TYR A 143 -8.81 -0.56 11.67
CA TYR A 143 -7.60 -1.30 12.02
C TYR A 143 -7.71 -1.86 13.44
N ARG A 144 -7.93 -1.01 14.45
CA ARG A 144 -7.96 -1.42 15.86
C ARG A 144 -9.02 -2.50 16.13
N LEU A 145 -10.23 -2.34 15.58
CA LEU A 145 -11.30 -3.32 15.74
C LEU A 145 -10.98 -4.64 15.04
N THR A 146 -10.44 -4.59 13.82
CA THR A 146 -10.02 -5.78 13.09
C THR A 146 -8.97 -6.58 13.87
N MET A 147 -7.94 -5.89 14.38
CA MET A 147 -6.88 -6.53 15.16
C MET A 147 -7.42 -7.16 16.45
N LYS A 148 -8.34 -6.47 17.15
CA LYS A 148 -9.02 -7.05 18.32
C LYS A 148 -9.82 -8.30 17.98
N TYR A 149 -10.65 -8.24 16.94
CA TYR A 149 -11.46 -9.40 16.54
C TYR A 149 -10.61 -10.59 16.10
N LEU A 150 -9.52 -10.36 15.38
CA LEU A 150 -8.57 -11.42 15.01
C LEU A 150 -7.88 -12.04 16.24
N ALA A 151 -7.55 -11.24 17.25
CA ALA A 151 -6.95 -11.73 18.49
C ALA A 151 -7.93 -12.59 19.33
N GLU A 152 -9.21 -12.25 19.32
CA GLU A 152 -10.25 -12.88 20.16
C GLU A 152 -11.00 -14.04 19.48
N MET A 153 -10.99 -14.12 18.14
CA MET A 153 -11.76 -15.11 17.40
C MET A 153 -11.23 -16.53 17.58
N THR A 154 -12.16 -17.49 17.53
CA THR A 154 -11.86 -18.93 17.49
C THR A 154 -11.76 -19.44 16.04
N ASP A 155 -11.32 -20.69 15.87
CA ASP A 155 -11.33 -21.35 14.56
C ASP A 155 -12.74 -21.70 14.06
N GLU A 156 -13.79 -21.46 14.85
CA GLU A 156 -15.20 -21.68 14.46
C GLU A 156 -15.92 -20.37 14.14
N GLN A 157 -15.15 -19.31 13.85
CA GLN A 157 -15.68 -18.01 13.47
C GLN A 157 -15.04 -17.51 12.17
N THR A 158 -15.77 -16.61 11.52
CA THR A 158 -15.30 -15.84 10.37
C THR A 158 -15.55 -14.35 10.63
N LEU A 159 -14.48 -13.55 10.51
CA LEU A 159 -14.56 -12.09 10.49
C LEU A 159 -14.99 -11.63 9.10
N VAL A 160 -16.05 -10.83 9.04
CA VAL A 160 -16.56 -10.28 7.78
C VAL A 160 -16.15 -8.81 7.67
N LEU A 161 -15.38 -8.48 6.62
CA LEU A 161 -14.88 -7.14 6.33
C LEU A 161 -15.58 -6.51 5.12
N TYR A 162 -16.24 -5.37 5.36
CA TYR A 162 -16.95 -4.57 4.38
C TYR A 162 -16.12 -3.35 3.98
N SER A 163 -15.30 -3.50 2.95
CA SER A 163 -14.37 -2.46 2.48
C SER A 163 -13.51 -1.86 3.60
N GLY A 164 -12.97 -2.71 4.47
CA GLY A 164 -12.23 -2.33 5.67
C GLY A 164 -13.07 -2.26 6.95
N HIS A 165 -14.39 -2.02 6.88
CA HIS A 165 -15.25 -2.03 8.07
C HIS A 165 -15.38 -3.46 8.63
N PRO A 166 -14.95 -3.74 9.88
CA PRO A 166 -15.14 -5.04 10.48
C PRO A 166 -16.58 -5.19 11.00
N LEU A 167 -17.44 -5.77 10.17
CA LEU A 167 -18.86 -5.96 10.49
C LEU A 167 -19.05 -6.79 11.77
N GLY A 168 -18.21 -7.81 11.96
CA GLY A 168 -18.16 -8.61 13.17
C GLY A 168 -17.70 -10.04 12.93
N LEU A 169 -17.65 -10.80 14.02
CA LEU A 169 -17.38 -12.23 14.03
C LEU A 169 -18.69 -13.00 13.95
N PHE A 170 -18.81 -13.88 12.96
CA PHE A 170 -19.98 -14.74 12.76
C PHE A 170 -19.58 -16.21 12.95
N PRO A 171 -20.45 -17.05 13.54
CA PRO A 171 -20.21 -18.49 13.62
C PRO A 171 -19.98 -19.11 12.24
N SER A 172 -19.01 -20.00 12.14
CA SER A 172 -18.68 -20.79 10.95
C SER A 172 -18.14 -22.17 11.37
N HIS A 173 -17.07 -22.67 10.75
CA HIS A 173 -16.45 -23.95 11.09
C HIS A 173 -14.94 -23.93 10.83
N ALA A 174 -14.18 -24.87 11.40
CA ALA A 174 -12.71 -24.92 11.31
C ALA A 174 -12.15 -24.82 9.88
N GLY A 175 -12.81 -25.46 8.91
CA GLY A 175 -12.44 -25.42 7.49
C GLY A 175 -12.87 -24.17 6.70
N ALA A 176 -13.62 -23.25 7.31
CA ALA A 176 -14.02 -22.00 6.68
C ALA A 176 -12.86 -20.97 6.69
N PRO A 177 -12.89 -19.93 5.83
CA PRO A 177 -11.98 -18.81 5.93
C PRO A 177 -12.14 -18.08 7.27
N ARG A 178 -11.02 -17.70 7.91
CA ARG A 178 -11.05 -16.85 9.11
C ARG A 178 -11.50 -15.42 8.80
N VAL A 179 -11.25 -14.93 7.59
CA VAL A 179 -11.65 -13.61 7.13
C VAL A 179 -12.26 -13.72 5.74
N VAL A 180 -13.41 -13.06 5.55
CA VAL A 180 -13.95 -12.77 4.21
C VAL A 180 -13.89 -11.27 4.02
N VAL A 181 -13.18 -10.83 2.98
CA VAL A 181 -12.95 -9.42 2.70
C VAL A 181 -13.55 -9.02 1.35
N THR A 182 -14.28 -7.92 1.36
CA THR A 182 -14.71 -7.22 0.15
C THR A 182 -14.10 -5.83 0.16
N ASN A 183 -13.66 -5.31 -0.97
CA ASN A 183 -13.16 -3.94 -1.09
C ASN A 183 -13.71 -3.31 -2.37
N GLY A 184 -14.39 -2.17 -2.25
CA GLY A 184 -14.81 -1.42 -3.43
C GLY A 184 -15.95 -2.08 -4.20
N MET A 185 -16.69 -3.01 -3.59
CA MET A 185 -17.84 -3.64 -4.22
C MET A 185 -18.98 -2.63 -4.34
N MET A 186 -19.43 -2.39 -5.56
CA MET A 186 -20.42 -1.37 -5.90
C MET A 186 -21.53 -1.97 -6.76
N ILE A 187 -22.73 -1.40 -6.66
CA ILE A 187 -23.75 -1.62 -7.68
C ILE A 187 -23.19 -1.05 -9.00
N PRO A 188 -23.20 -1.80 -10.12
CA PRO A 188 -22.46 -1.42 -11.33
C PRO A 188 -22.73 0.00 -11.84
N ASN A 189 -24.00 0.46 -11.79
CA ASN A 189 -24.39 1.80 -12.22
C ASN A 189 -23.80 2.95 -11.37
N TYR A 190 -23.25 2.63 -10.20
CA TYR A 190 -22.64 3.56 -9.23
C TYR A 190 -21.16 3.25 -8.98
N SER A 191 -20.48 2.63 -9.95
CA SER A 191 -19.07 2.25 -9.85
C SER A 191 -18.13 3.20 -10.62
N LYS A 192 -18.58 4.42 -10.95
CA LYS A 192 -17.73 5.42 -11.61
C LYS A 192 -16.74 6.01 -10.61
N LYS A 193 -15.71 6.68 -11.14
CA LYS A 193 -14.66 7.32 -10.33
C LYS A 193 -15.23 8.34 -9.34
N GLU A 194 -16.19 9.15 -9.78
CA GLU A 194 -16.84 10.19 -8.99
C GLU A 194 -17.69 9.59 -7.86
N ASP A 195 -18.47 8.56 -8.19
CA ASP A 195 -19.24 7.79 -7.20
C ASP A 195 -18.30 7.22 -6.13
N TRP A 196 -17.24 6.52 -6.55
CA TRP A 196 -16.27 5.95 -5.64
C TRP A 196 -15.60 7.00 -4.75
N ASN A 197 -15.17 8.13 -5.34
CA ASN A 197 -14.54 9.23 -4.60
C ASN A 197 -15.44 9.74 -3.47
N LYS A 198 -16.72 9.92 -3.79
CA LYS A 198 -17.77 10.32 -2.85
C LYS A 198 -17.98 9.28 -1.75
N TYR A 199 -18.21 8.03 -2.11
CA TYR A 199 -18.51 6.96 -1.15
C TYR A 199 -17.31 6.63 -0.24
N ASN A 200 -16.09 6.77 -0.75
CA ASN A 200 -14.89 6.62 0.07
C ASN A 200 -14.77 7.78 1.08
N ALA A 201 -15.01 9.03 0.66
CA ALA A 201 -15.05 10.17 1.58
C ALA A 201 -16.14 10.05 2.66
N LEU A 202 -17.27 9.43 2.31
CA LEU A 202 -18.36 9.11 3.25
C LEU A 202 -18.02 7.97 4.24
N GLY A 203 -16.90 7.27 4.05
CA GLY A 203 -16.49 6.14 4.90
C GLY A 203 -17.32 4.87 4.68
N VAL A 204 -17.82 4.65 3.46
CA VAL A 204 -18.66 3.47 3.12
C VAL A 204 -18.03 2.54 2.08
N THR A 205 -16.88 2.89 1.51
CA THR A 205 -16.13 2.01 0.58
C THR A 205 -14.64 2.34 0.58
N SER A 206 -13.82 1.43 0.10
CA SER A 206 -12.36 1.56 -0.01
C SER A 206 -11.88 0.96 -1.32
N TYR A 207 -10.76 1.43 -1.85
CA TYR A 207 -10.06 0.75 -2.93
C TYR A 207 -8.94 -0.08 -2.34
N GLY A 208 -9.10 -1.40 -2.36
CA GLY A 208 -8.13 -2.34 -1.79
C GLY A 208 -7.00 -2.73 -2.76
N GLN A 209 -6.98 -2.22 -3.99
CA GLN A 209 -6.13 -2.77 -5.06
C GLN A 209 -6.32 -4.31 -5.12
N MET A 210 -5.25 -5.06 -5.33
CA MET A 210 -5.21 -6.52 -5.27
C MET A 210 -4.76 -6.98 -3.89
N THR A 211 -3.55 -6.61 -3.47
CA THR A 211 -2.90 -7.14 -2.26
C THR A 211 -2.88 -6.18 -1.07
N ALA A 212 -3.26 -4.91 -1.26
CA ALA A 212 -3.32 -3.93 -0.17
C ALA A 212 -4.48 -4.23 0.79
N GLY A 213 -5.71 -4.32 0.26
CA GLY A 213 -6.92 -4.59 1.03
C GLY A 213 -7.17 -6.08 1.32
N SER A 214 -6.34 -6.98 0.80
CA SER A 214 -6.39 -8.42 1.09
C SER A 214 -5.22 -8.91 1.96
N PHE A 215 -4.39 -7.98 2.45
CA PHE A 215 -3.34 -8.25 3.44
C PHE A 215 -2.30 -9.25 2.95
N MET A 216 -1.75 -9.04 1.76
CA MET A 216 -0.72 -9.94 1.22
C MET A 216 0.28 -9.24 0.29
N TYR A 217 0.51 -7.94 0.47
CA TYR A 217 1.54 -7.23 -0.28
C TYR A 217 2.89 -7.49 0.36
N ILE A 218 3.88 -7.87 -0.45
CA ILE A 218 5.21 -8.31 0.01
C ILE A 218 6.34 -7.45 -0.56
N GLY A 219 6.02 -6.19 -0.85
CA GLY A 219 6.93 -5.27 -1.51
C GLY A 219 7.04 -5.50 -3.02
N PRO A 220 8.05 -4.90 -3.64
CA PRO A 220 8.21 -4.85 -5.10
C PRO A 220 8.62 -6.17 -5.76
N GLN A 221 9.05 -7.20 -5.00
CA GLN A 221 9.57 -8.46 -5.54
C GLN A 221 8.61 -9.15 -6.53
N GLY A 222 7.30 -9.07 -6.28
CA GLY A 222 6.30 -9.67 -7.16
C GLY A 222 6.28 -9.02 -8.55
N ILE A 223 6.50 -7.70 -8.61
CA ILE A 223 6.58 -6.97 -9.87
C ILE A 223 7.90 -7.25 -10.58
N VAL A 224 9.02 -7.32 -9.85
CA VAL A 224 10.33 -7.71 -10.42
C VAL A 224 10.21 -9.06 -11.14
N HIS A 225 9.69 -10.08 -10.46
CA HIS A 225 9.47 -11.40 -11.07
C HIS A 225 8.52 -11.33 -12.28
N GLY A 226 7.39 -10.64 -12.14
CA GLY A 226 6.43 -10.48 -13.25
C GLY A 226 7.04 -9.82 -14.48
N THR A 227 7.81 -8.74 -14.30
CA THR A 227 8.51 -8.05 -15.38
C THR A 227 9.61 -8.91 -15.99
N THR A 228 10.39 -9.64 -15.20
CA THR A 228 11.36 -10.63 -15.70
C THR A 228 10.69 -11.64 -16.64
N ILE A 229 9.56 -12.22 -16.22
CA ILE A 229 8.81 -13.17 -17.06
C ILE A 229 8.30 -12.51 -18.34
N THR A 230 7.82 -11.27 -18.26
CA THR A 230 7.39 -10.50 -19.44
C THR A 230 8.53 -10.31 -20.43
N LEU A 231 9.70 -9.87 -19.97
CA LEU A 231 10.87 -9.64 -20.82
C LEU A 231 11.35 -10.92 -21.50
N LEU A 232 11.47 -12.04 -20.75
CA LEU A 232 11.86 -13.32 -21.32
C LEU A 232 10.85 -13.84 -22.37
N ASN A 233 9.55 -13.65 -22.13
CA ASN A 233 8.53 -14.02 -23.12
C ASN A 233 8.56 -13.13 -24.36
N ALA A 234 8.78 -11.82 -24.20
CA ALA A 234 8.95 -10.91 -25.32
C ALA A 234 10.16 -11.33 -26.17
N GLY A 235 11.30 -11.60 -25.54
CA GLY A 235 12.50 -12.11 -26.22
C GLY A 235 12.25 -13.41 -26.98
N ARG A 236 11.59 -14.39 -26.36
CA ARG A 236 11.22 -15.66 -27.02
C ARG A 236 10.35 -15.44 -28.24
N LYS A 237 9.32 -14.60 -28.10
CA LYS A 237 8.37 -14.32 -29.19
C LYS A 237 9.02 -13.57 -30.35
N MET A 238 10.01 -12.72 -30.07
CA MET A 238 10.73 -11.93 -31.06
C MET A 238 11.97 -12.64 -31.62
N GLY A 239 12.33 -13.82 -31.11
CA GLY A 239 13.54 -14.54 -31.52
C GLY A 239 14.85 -13.89 -31.05
N LEU A 240 14.78 -13.06 -30.00
CA LEU A 240 15.93 -12.32 -29.44
C LEU A 240 16.67 -13.10 -28.33
N GLY A 241 16.08 -14.18 -27.82
CA GLY A 241 16.64 -15.03 -26.77
C GLY A 241 15.59 -15.93 -26.11
N SER A 242 16.02 -17.03 -25.46
CA SER A 242 15.11 -17.96 -24.77
C SER A 242 15.07 -17.73 -23.26
N ASP A 243 16.19 -17.97 -22.61
CA ASP A 243 16.37 -17.94 -21.15
C ASP A 243 17.21 -16.75 -20.70
N SER A 244 17.73 -16.00 -21.68
CA SER A 244 18.55 -14.80 -21.47
C SER A 244 18.34 -13.83 -22.64
N LEU A 245 18.51 -12.54 -22.34
CA LEU A 245 18.49 -11.42 -23.25
C LEU A 245 19.89 -10.77 -23.35
N HIS A 246 20.95 -11.56 -23.17
CA HIS A 246 22.35 -11.08 -23.21
C HIS A 246 22.64 -10.29 -24.50
N GLY A 247 23.14 -9.06 -24.34
CA GLY A 247 23.44 -8.14 -25.45
C GLY A 247 22.22 -7.53 -26.14
N GLN A 248 21.00 -7.83 -25.68
CA GLN A 248 19.78 -7.16 -26.13
C GLN A 248 19.55 -5.89 -25.32
N VAL A 249 19.11 -4.83 -25.99
CA VAL A 249 18.74 -3.57 -25.36
C VAL A 249 17.25 -3.58 -25.05
N TYR A 250 16.90 -3.26 -23.81
CA TYR A 250 15.52 -3.05 -23.37
C TYR A 250 15.32 -1.59 -22.99
N LEU A 251 14.71 -0.83 -23.91
CA LEU A 251 14.36 0.58 -23.69
C LEU A 251 12.96 0.69 -23.09
N THR A 252 12.82 1.45 -22.00
CA THR A 252 11.54 1.73 -21.34
C THR A 252 11.59 3.07 -20.58
N SER A 253 10.54 3.38 -19.82
CA SER A 253 10.46 4.57 -18.97
C SER A 253 9.80 4.32 -17.62
N GLY A 254 10.06 5.24 -16.71
CA GLY A 254 9.51 5.32 -15.37
C GLY A 254 10.27 4.46 -14.36
N LEU A 255 10.60 5.06 -13.23
CA LEU A 255 11.19 4.45 -12.04
C LEU A 255 10.26 4.58 -10.81
N GLY A 256 8.98 4.91 -11.02
CA GLY A 256 7.94 4.91 -10.00
C GLY A 256 7.67 3.54 -9.36
N GLY A 257 6.65 3.45 -8.50
CA GLY A 257 6.39 2.31 -7.59
C GLY A 257 6.50 0.91 -8.22
N MET A 258 5.86 0.70 -9.38
CA MET A 258 5.92 -0.57 -10.12
C MET A 258 6.97 -0.56 -11.23
N SER A 259 7.08 0.55 -11.97
CA SER A 259 7.98 0.66 -13.13
C SER A 259 9.47 0.63 -12.75
N GLY A 260 9.84 1.00 -11.52
CA GLY A 260 11.20 0.83 -11.01
C GLY A 260 11.70 -0.61 -11.02
N ALA A 261 10.81 -1.60 -10.91
CA ALA A 261 11.17 -3.02 -11.00
C ALA A 261 11.75 -3.43 -12.36
N GLN A 262 11.54 -2.63 -13.41
CA GLN A 262 12.10 -2.83 -14.75
C GLN A 262 13.65 -2.85 -14.73
N ALA A 263 14.28 -2.08 -13.83
CA ALA A 263 15.74 -2.03 -13.70
C ALA A 263 16.31 -3.40 -13.30
N LEU A 264 15.82 -3.97 -12.19
CA LEU A 264 16.23 -5.30 -11.75
C LEU A 264 15.81 -6.39 -12.74
N ALA A 265 14.63 -6.29 -13.33
CA ALA A 265 14.18 -7.26 -14.31
C ALA A 265 15.10 -7.32 -15.54
N ALA A 266 15.55 -6.16 -16.05
CA ALA A 266 16.52 -6.09 -17.14
C ALA A 266 17.81 -6.85 -16.78
N VAL A 267 18.39 -6.54 -15.61
CA VAL A 267 19.61 -7.19 -15.11
C VAL A 267 19.42 -8.70 -14.93
N ILE A 268 18.33 -9.16 -14.31
CA ILE A 268 18.03 -10.58 -14.09
C ILE A 268 17.93 -11.34 -15.42
N THR A 269 17.32 -10.72 -16.43
CA THR A 269 17.22 -11.34 -17.77
C THR A 269 18.53 -11.29 -18.57
N GLY A 270 19.55 -10.59 -18.10
CA GLY A 270 20.80 -10.38 -18.81
C GLY A 270 20.75 -9.26 -19.86
N ALA A 271 19.66 -8.49 -19.93
CA ALA A 271 19.53 -7.38 -20.87
C ALA A 271 20.34 -6.16 -20.44
N VAL A 272 20.63 -5.28 -21.40
CA VAL A 272 21.02 -3.89 -21.15
C VAL A 272 19.73 -3.08 -21.04
N GLY A 273 19.31 -2.78 -19.82
CA GLY A 273 18.15 -1.93 -19.55
C GLY A 273 18.49 -0.45 -19.75
N LEU A 274 17.66 0.26 -20.49
CA LEU A 274 17.76 1.71 -20.74
C LEU A 274 16.45 2.36 -20.32
N ILE A 275 16.46 3.12 -19.23
CA ILE A 275 15.24 3.58 -18.55
C ILE A 275 15.25 5.09 -18.41
N ALA A 276 14.29 5.80 -19.02
CA ALA A 276 14.12 7.23 -18.79
C ALA A 276 13.24 7.53 -17.57
N GLU A 277 13.62 8.52 -16.76
CA GLU A 277 12.83 9.05 -15.65
C GLU A 277 13.03 10.56 -15.51
N VAL A 278 11.95 11.31 -15.33
CA VAL A 278 11.94 12.77 -15.19
C VAL A 278 11.88 13.24 -13.74
N ASP A 279 11.43 12.37 -12.82
CA ASP A 279 11.31 12.67 -11.40
C ASP A 279 12.60 12.27 -10.65
N PRO A 280 13.40 13.25 -10.18
CA PRO A 280 14.62 12.95 -9.43
C PRO A 280 14.34 12.22 -8.10
N GLN A 281 13.14 12.37 -7.52
CA GLN A 281 12.79 11.65 -6.29
C GLN A 281 12.60 10.15 -6.56
N ALA A 282 12.07 9.78 -7.73
CA ALA A 282 11.95 8.39 -8.12
C ALA A 282 13.33 7.75 -8.33
N ILE A 283 14.26 8.47 -8.99
CA ILE A 283 15.65 8.03 -9.15
C ILE A 283 16.33 7.83 -7.79
N GLU A 284 16.27 8.83 -6.91
CA GLU A 284 16.90 8.76 -5.58
C GLU A 284 16.34 7.61 -4.74
N GLN A 285 15.03 7.38 -4.81
CA GLN A 285 14.41 6.24 -4.14
C GLN A 285 14.97 4.91 -4.69
N ARG A 286 15.14 4.75 -6.01
CA ARG A 286 15.66 3.50 -6.60
C ARG A 286 17.14 3.28 -6.34
N LEU A 287 17.90 4.34 -6.14
CA LEU A 287 19.27 4.25 -5.64
C LEU A 287 19.29 3.77 -4.19
N THR A 288 18.42 4.33 -3.35
CA THR A 288 18.26 3.90 -1.94
C THR A 288 17.82 2.45 -1.84
N ASP A 289 16.90 2.01 -2.71
CA ASP A 289 16.41 0.63 -2.77
C ASP A 289 17.46 -0.36 -3.32
N GLY A 290 18.55 0.14 -3.92
CA GLY A 290 19.59 -0.67 -4.58
C GLY A 290 19.16 -1.26 -5.94
N TYR A 291 18.14 -0.69 -6.58
CA TYR A 291 17.60 -1.16 -7.87
C TYR A 291 18.46 -0.69 -9.05
N ILE A 292 19.11 0.46 -8.88
CA ILE A 292 20.02 1.09 -9.82
C ILE A 292 21.26 1.55 -9.06
N GLN A 293 22.34 1.84 -9.79
CA GLN A 293 23.60 2.34 -9.23
C GLN A 293 23.81 3.78 -9.68
N ARG A 294 24.47 4.61 -8.84
CA ARG A 294 24.59 6.06 -9.08
C ARG A 294 25.40 6.34 -10.35
N GLU A 295 26.43 5.55 -10.59
CA GLU A 295 27.30 5.59 -11.76
C GLU A 295 26.59 5.24 -13.08
N ASN A 296 25.39 4.68 -13.03
CA ASN A 296 24.61 4.33 -14.21
C ASN A 296 23.48 5.33 -14.49
N VAL A 297 23.47 6.49 -13.83
CA VAL A 297 22.50 7.57 -14.07
C VAL A 297 23.17 8.66 -14.88
N TYR A 298 22.57 9.02 -16.02
CA TYR A 298 23.08 9.96 -17.00
C TYR A 298 22.06 11.06 -17.26
N ASP A 299 22.49 12.31 -17.37
CA ASP A 299 21.70 13.44 -17.87
C ASP A 299 22.16 13.90 -19.26
N ASP A 300 23.31 13.43 -19.74
CA ASP A 300 23.82 13.61 -21.10
C ASP A 300 23.53 12.37 -21.96
N LEU A 301 22.84 12.57 -23.10
CA LEU A 301 22.47 11.49 -24.02
C LEU A 301 23.68 10.92 -24.77
N ASP A 302 24.67 11.74 -25.14
CA ASP A 302 25.83 11.26 -25.89
C ASP A 302 26.67 10.32 -25.03
N GLU A 303 26.91 10.68 -23.77
CA GLU A 303 27.59 9.82 -22.79
C GLU A 303 26.83 8.51 -22.54
N LEU A 304 25.50 8.61 -22.39
CA LEU A 304 24.63 7.46 -22.18
C LEU A 304 24.66 6.49 -23.37
N LEU A 305 24.59 7.00 -24.60
CA LEU A 305 24.58 6.18 -25.81
C LEU A 305 25.94 5.50 -26.04
N VAL A 306 27.05 6.17 -25.71
CA VAL A 306 28.39 5.54 -25.71
C VAL A 306 28.43 4.37 -24.73
N ARG A 307 27.94 4.56 -23.50
CA ARG A 307 27.89 3.49 -22.49
C ARG A 307 26.97 2.35 -22.91
N LEU A 308 25.80 2.68 -23.46
CA LEU A 308 24.82 1.71 -23.96
C LEU A 308 25.45 0.77 -25.00
N GLU A 309 26.14 1.32 -26.00
CA GLU A 309 26.77 0.53 -27.05
C GLU A 309 27.91 -0.34 -26.52
N GLU A 310 28.69 0.16 -25.55
CA GLU A 310 29.71 -0.63 -24.87
C GLU A 310 29.08 -1.85 -24.17
N CYS A 311 28.07 -1.63 -23.33
CA CYS A 311 27.39 -2.70 -22.60
C CYS A 311 26.69 -3.68 -23.55
N ARG A 312 26.07 -3.18 -24.64
CA ARG A 312 25.43 -4.02 -25.66
C ARG A 312 26.43 -4.96 -26.33
N ARG A 313 27.60 -4.46 -26.72
CA ARG A 313 28.65 -5.25 -27.38
C ARG A 313 29.29 -6.28 -26.44
N GLN A 314 29.48 -5.91 -25.17
CA GLN A 314 30.01 -6.82 -24.14
C GLN A 314 28.95 -7.79 -23.61
N GLY A 315 27.66 -7.49 -23.82
CA GLY A 315 26.52 -8.19 -23.25
C GLY A 315 26.39 -8.01 -21.73
N THR A 316 26.90 -6.90 -21.20
CA THR A 316 26.86 -6.59 -19.77
C THR A 316 25.43 -6.36 -19.30
N ALA A 317 24.94 -7.21 -18.41
CA ALA A 317 23.65 -7.01 -17.77
C ALA A 317 23.71 -5.78 -16.84
N VAL A 318 23.02 -4.71 -17.20
CA VAL A 318 23.05 -3.44 -16.46
C VAL A 318 21.75 -2.67 -16.67
N ALA A 319 21.38 -1.83 -15.71
CA ALA A 319 20.31 -0.84 -15.86
C ALA A 319 20.93 0.55 -15.94
N LEU A 320 20.91 1.15 -17.13
CA LEU A 320 21.29 2.53 -17.41
C LEU A 320 20.04 3.41 -17.31
N VAL A 321 20.16 4.55 -16.64
CA VAL A 321 19.07 5.48 -16.40
C VAL A 321 19.36 6.80 -17.09
N TYR A 322 18.39 7.29 -17.87
CA TYR A 322 18.39 8.65 -18.39
C TYR A 322 17.55 9.54 -17.47
N TYR A 323 18.17 10.54 -16.86
CA TYR A 323 17.47 11.58 -16.13
C TYR A 323 16.93 12.64 -17.11
N GLY A 324 15.81 12.32 -17.73
CA GLY A 324 15.20 13.14 -18.76
C GLY A 324 13.93 12.52 -19.32
N ASN A 325 13.35 13.15 -20.35
CA ASN A 325 12.11 12.65 -20.93
C ASN A 325 12.41 11.44 -21.82
N VAL A 326 11.56 10.40 -21.73
CA VAL A 326 11.66 9.24 -22.63
C VAL A 326 11.55 9.65 -24.10
N VAL A 327 10.84 10.74 -24.41
CA VAL A 327 10.74 11.26 -25.78
C VAL A 327 12.11 11.64 -26.31
N ASP A 328 12.92 12.40 -25.54
CA ASP A 328 14.26 12.80 -25.95
C ASP A 328 15.21 11.60 -26.14
N LEU A 329 14.98 10.52 -25.37
CA LEU A 329 15.73 9.27 -25.51
C LEU A 329 15.30 8.44 -26.74
N TRP A 330 14.06 8.61 -27.19
CA TRP A 330 13.50 7.90 -28.35
C TRP A 330 13.85 8.56 -29.69
N GLU A 331 13.92 9.90 -29.72
CA GLU A 331 14.26 10.70 -30.90
C GLU A 331 15.73 10.58 -31.30
#